data_AF-A0A842Q669-F1
#
_entry.id   AF-A0A842Q669-F1
#
_cell.length_a   1.000
_cell.length_b   1.000
_cell.length_c   1.000
_cell.angle_alpha   90.00
_cell.angle_beta   90.00
_cell.angle_gamma   90.00
#
_symmetry.space_group_name_H-M   'P 1'
#
loop_
_entity.id
_entity.type
_entity.pdbx_description
1 polymer ?
#
loop_
_entity_poly.entity_id
_entity_poly.type
_entity_poly.pdbx_seq_one_letter_code
_entity_poly.pdbx_strand_id
1 'polypeptide(L)' 'MRIGLSLSGGASPGYLQHLALYCALENLGIEVEEIAGTSAGSIVAALIAGGVPVEEILEKVPVTKEIYAP' A
#
# COMPACT_ATOMS: atom_id res chain seq x y z
N MET A 1 -8.39 9.65 18.13
CA MET A 1 -9.07 9.94 16.84
C MET A 1 -8.81 8.73 15.97
N ARG A 2 -9.84 8.11 15.36
CA ARG A 2 -9.64 6.91 14.55
C ARG A 2 -9.51 7.26 13.08
N ILE A 3 -8.50 6.71 12.41
CA ILE A 3 -8.21 6.98 10.99
C ILE A 3 -8.47 5.71 10.18
N GLY A 4 -9.37 5.82 9.21
CA GLY A 4 -9.62 4.78 8.21
C GLY A 4 -9.03 5.17 6.85
N LEU A 5 -8.40 4.21 6.16
CA LEU A 5 -7.78 4.39 4.84
C LEU A 5 -8.56 3.61 3.77
N SER A 6 -9.01 4.29 2.72
CA SER A 6 -9.71 3.69 1.58
C SER A 6 -8.84 3.73 0.33
N LEU A 7 -8.43 2.56 -0.16
CA LEU A 7 -7.63 2.38 -1.38
C LEU A 7 -8.54 2.14 -2.59
N SER A 8 -8.57 3.09 -3.53
CA SER A 8 -9.31 2.92 -4.78
C SER A 8 -8.78 1.77 -5.62
N GLY A 9 -9.56 1.33 -6.61
CA GLY A 9 -9.03 0.47 -7.67
C GLY A 9 -8.08 1.22 -8.61
N GLY A 10 -7.36 0.47 -9.44
CA GLY A 10 -6.45 1.01 -10.45
C GLY A 10 -5.75 -0.10 -11.25
N ALA A 11 -5.17 0.26 -12.40
CA ALA A 11 -4.34 -0.64 -13.20
C ALA A 11 -2.90 -0.70 -12.65
N SER A 12 -2.11 -1.70 -13.05
CA SER A 12 -0.68 -1.75 -12.73
C SER A 12 0.02 -0.51 -13.33
N PRO A 13 0.82 0.26 -12.56
CA PRO A 13 1.44 -0.08 -11.27
C PRO A 13 0.79 0.59 -10.04
N GLY A 14 -0.50 0.90 -10.06
CA GLY A 14 -1.21 1.65 -9.01
C GLY A 14 -1.09 1.06 -7.59
N TYR A 15 -0.79 -0.23 -7.46
CA TYR A 15 -0.53 -0.85 -6.14
C TYR A 15 0.73 -0.28 -5.46
N LEU A 16 1.75 0.14 -6.21
CA LEU A 16 2.96 0.77 -5.64
C LEU A 16 2.64 2.13 -5.01
N GLN A 17 1.70 2.87 -5.59
CA GLN A 17 1.28 4.17 -5.08
C GLN A 17 0.55 4.02 -3.75
N HIS A 18 -0.26 2.97 -3.59
CA HIS A 18 -0.91 2.66 -2.32
C HIS A 18 0.10 2.29 -1.22
N LEU A 19 1.13 1.49 -1.54
CA LEU A 19 2.20 1.15 -0.60
C LEU A 19 3.02 2.38 -0.19
N ALA A 20 3.42 3.21 -1.16
CA ALA A 20 4.18 4.43 -0.88
C ALA A 20 3.41 5.41 0.01
N LEU A 21 2.09 5.59 -0.23
CA LEU A 21 1.23 6.38 0.63
C LEU A 21 1.18 5.82 2.06
N TYR A 22 1.01 4.51 2.22
CA TYR A 22 0.97 3.88 3.54
C TYR A 22 2.29 4.09 4.30
N CYS A 23 3.45 3.88 3.66
CA CYS A 23 4.75 4.16 4.28
C CYS A 23 4.90 5.64 4.68
N ALA A 24 4.38 6.57 3.86
CA ALA A 24 4.41 7.99 4.20
C ALA A 24 3.56 8.30 5.43
N LEU A 25 2.39 7.66 5.60
CA LEU A 25 1.55 7.80 6.79
C LEU A 25 2.27 7.28 8.04
N GLU A 26 2.85 6.09 7.97
CA GLU A 26 3.64 5.49 9.06
C GLU A 26 4.82 6.40 9.47
N ASN A 27 5.57 6.94 8.50
CA ASN A 27 6.68 7.86 8.76
C ASN A 27 6.24 9.19 9.41
N LEU A 28 4.99 9.61 9.19
CA LEU A 28 4.40 10.79 9.83
C LEU A 28 3.81 10.48 11.21
N GLY A 29 3.88 9.22 11.67
CA GLY A 29 3.25 8.77 12.91
C GLY A 29 1.72 8.73 12.82
N ILE A 30 1.17 8.62 11.61
CA ILE A 30 -0.26 8.51 11.37
C ILE A 30 -0.65 7.04 11.35
N GLU A 31 -1.20 6.55 12.45
CA GLU A 31 -1.66 5.17 12.59
C GLU A 31 -3.01 4.98 11.87
N VAL A 32 -3.04 4.01 10.95
CA VAL A 32 -4.26 3.60 10.24
C VAL A 32 -4.89 2.42 10.99
N GLU A 33 -6.06 2.63 11.56
CA GLU A 33 -6.75 1.61 12.36
C GLU A 33 -7.66 0.70 11.51
N GLU A 34 -8.14 1.21 10.38
CA GLU A 34 -9.03 0.49 9.47
C GLU A 34 -8.59 0.73 8.04
N ILE A 35 -8.53 -0.32 7.23
CA ILE A 35 -8.15 -0.22 5.83
C ILE A 35 -9.10 -1.02 4.94
N ALA A 36 -9.54 -0.41 3.85
CA ALA A 36 -10.38 -1.05 2.84
C ALA A 36 -9.82 -0.77 1.45
N GLY A 37 -10.09 -1.66 0.50
CA GLY A 37 -9.64 -1.46 -0.87
C GLY A 37 -10.53 -2.13 -1.91
N THR A 38 -10.47 -1.67 -3.16
CA THR A 38 -11.18 -2.25 -4.32
C THR A 38 -10.18 -2.75 -5.38
N SER A 39 -10.39 -3.93 -5.95
CA SER A 39 -9.53 -4.51 -7.02
C SER A 39 -8.05 -4.57 -6.60
N ALA A 40 -7.12 -3.93 -7.32
CA ALA A 40 -5.71 -3.85 -6.94
C ALA A 40 -5.50 -3.25 -5.54
N GLY A 41 -6.33 -2.28 -5.13
CA GLY A 41 -6.32 -1.72 -3.78
C GLY A 41 -6.74 -2.73 -2.71
N SER A 42 -7.61 -3.71 -3.02
CA SER A 42 -7.99 -4.78 -2.08
C SER A 42 -6.81 -5.67 -1.72
N ILE A 43 -5.93 -5.95 -2.69
CA ILE A 43 -4.73 -6.77 -2.47
C ILE A 43 -3.80 -6.04 -1.49
N VAL A 44 -3.52 -4.76 -1.73
CA VAL A 44 -2.66 -3.95 -0.86
C VAL A 44 -3.28 -3.82 0.54
N ALA A 45 -4.58 -3.52 0.62
CA ALA A 45 -5.29 -3.43 1.91
C ALA A 45 -5.20 -4.74 2.70
N ALA A 46 -5.39 -5.88 2.05
CA ALA A 46 -5.30 -7.19 2.70
C ALA A 46 -3.89 -7.51 3.21
N LEU A 47 -2.85 -7.14 2.46
CA LEU A 47 -1.46 -7.34 2.88
C LEU A 47 -1.09 -6.48 4.09
N ILE A 48 -1.45 -5.19 4.05
CA ILE A 48 -1.22 -4.26 5.17
C ILE A 48 -2.00 -4.73 6.41
N ALA A 49 -3.31 -5.00 6.27
CA ALA A 49 -4.14 -5.49 7.37
C ALA A 49 -3.66 -6.85 7.93
N GLY A 50 -3.05 -7.67 7.07
CA GLY A 50 -2.43 -8.94 7.46
C GLY A 50 -1.10 -8.80 8.20
N GLY A 51 -0.59 -7.58 8.38
CA GLY A 51 0.68 -7.31 9.05
C GLY A 51 1.91 -7.70 8.22
N VAL A 52 1.77 -7.81 6.90
CA VAL A 52 2.91 -8.09 6.02
C VAL A 52 3.76 -6.82 5.91
N PRO A 53 5.06 -6.87 6.24
CA PRO A 53 5.95 -5.72 6.08
C PRO A 53 5.97 -5.25 4.63
N VAL A 54 5.92 -3.93 4.41
CA VAL A 54 5.87 -3.36 3.05
C VAL A 54 7.11 -3.74 2.24
N GLU A 55 8.26 -3.87 2.89
CA GLU A 55 9.51 -4.32 2.30
C GLU A 55 9.37 -5.72 1.69
N GLU A 56 8.71 -6.63 2.41
CA GLU A 56 8.46 -8.00 1.93
C GLU A 56 7.47 -8.01 0.75
N ILE A 57 6.49 -7.10 0.74
CA ILE A 57 5.57 -6.92 -0.39
C ILE A 57 6.36 -6.48 -1.63
N LEU A 58 7.26 -5.51 -1.48
CA LEU A 58 8.06 -4.96 -2.58
C LEU A 58 9.06 -5.98 -3.15
N GLU A 59 9.62 -6.88 -2.34
CA GLU A 59 10.49 -7.95 -2.81
C GLU A 59 9.76 -9.00 -3.65
N LYS A 60 8.50 -9.29 -3.31
CA LYS A 60 7.72 -10.37 -3.92
C LYS A 60 6.93 -9.93 -5.15
N VAL A 61 6.72 -8.64 -5.33
CA VAL A 61 6.00 -8.11 -6.49
C VAL A 61 7.00 -7.73 -7.57
N PRO A 62 6.86 -8.22 -8.82
CA PRO A 62 7.75 -7.84 -9.92
C PRO A 62 7.57 -6.35 -10.23
N VAL A 63 8.39 -5.52 -9.59
CA VAL A 63 8.53 -4.11 -9.93
C VAL A 63 9.30 -4.04 -11.23
N THR A 64 8.67 -3.59 -12.32
CA THR A 64 9.47 -3.15 -13.47
C THR A 64 10.28 -1.95 -12.99
N LYS A 65 11.62 -2.03 -13.11
CA LYS A 65 12.58 -1.01 -12.65
C LYS A 65 12.31 0.40 -13.19
N GLU A 66 11.39 0.54 -14.16
CA GLU A 66 10.98 1.81 -14.77
C GLU A 66 10.12 2.69 -13.85
N ILE A 67 9.46 2.15 -12.82
CA ILE A 67 8.58 2.94 -11.93
C ILE A 67 9.30 3.39 -10.65
N TYR A 68 10.45 2.78 -10.34
CA TYR A 68 11.26 3.04 -9.14
C TYR A 68 12.66 3.62 -9.46
N ALA A 69 12.85 4.16 -10.66
CA ALA A 69 14.05 4.93 -10.97
C ALA A 69 13.89 6.35 -10.40
N PRO A 70 14.89 6.88 -9.66
CA PRO A 70 14.89 8.25 -9.16
C PRO A 70 14.84 9.29 -10.29
#